data_AF-A0A424ICS0-F1
#
_entry.id   AF-A0A424ICS0-F1
#
_cell.length_a   1.000
_cell.length_b   1.000
_cell.length_c   1.000
_cell.angle_alpha   90.00
_cell.angle_beta   90.00
_cell.angle_gamma   90.00
#
_symmetry.space_group_name_H-M   'P 1'
#
loop_
_entity.id
_entity.type
_entity.pdbx_description
1 polymer ?
#
loop_
_entity_poly.entity_id
_entity_poly.type
_entity_poly.pdbx_seq_one_letter_code
_entity_poly.pdbx_strand_id
1 'polypeptide(L)'
;GIDRLLTEHQCVALIAPTTGRAFPVNLEGGDEFQGACTTLPAVSGYPHLTVPMGRADGLPVGLSFMGPQFSEARLLSMGYAFEQKHIQ
;
A
#
# COMPACT_ATOMS: atom_id res chain seq x y z
N GLY A 1 11.93 -4.40 -10.93
CA GLY A 1 10.85 -3.43 -11.13
C GLY A 1 9.51 -4.12 -10.94
N ILE A 2 8.42 -3.35 -10.85
CA ILE A 2 7.07 -3.90 -10.59
C ILE A 2 6.71 -4.96 -11.64
N ASP A 3 6.83 -4.67 -12.93
CA ASP A 3 6.51 -5.61 -14.02
C ASP A 3 7.29 -6.93 -13.95
N ARG A 4 8.58 -6.84 -13.60
CA ARG A 4 9.43 -8.03 -13.45
C ARG A 4 8.88 -8.95 -12.37
N LEU A 5 8.56 -8.41 -11.19
CA LEU A 5 8.02 -9.20 -10.08
C LEU A 5 6.64 -9.78 -10.43
N LEU A 6 5.77 -9.00 -11.07
CA LEU A 6 4.46 -9.47 -11.53
C LEU A 6 4.58 -10.64 -12.50
N THR A 7 5.51 -10.54 -13.46
CA THR A 7 5.73 -11.57 -14.49
C THR A 7 6.39 -12.82 -13.91
N GLU A 8 7.47 -12.66 -13.11
CA GLU A 8 8.21 -13.77 -12.51
C GLU A 8 7.34 -14.63 -11.59
N HIS A 9 6.40 -14.00 -10.86
CA HIS A 9 5.53 -14.68 -9.91
C HIS A 9 4.10 -14.90 -10.42
N GLN A 10 3.84 -14.60 -11.69
CA GLN A 10 2.53 -14.75 -12.34
C GLN A 10 1.39 -14.12 -11.53
N CYS A 11 1.62 -12.94 -10.96
CA CYS A 11 0.64 -12.22 -10.15
C CYS A 11 0.18 -10.93 -10.84
N VAL A 12 -1.00 -10.45 -10.43
CA VAL A 12 -1.68 -9.30 -11.07
C VAL A 12 -1.52 -7.99 -10.31
N ALA A 13 -1.05 -8.06 -9.07
CA ALA A 13 -0.72 -6.94 -8.21
C ALA A 13 0.28 -7.39 -7.13
N LEU A 14 1.06 -6.44 -6.62
CA LEU A 14 1.87 -6.61 -5.41
C LEU A 14 1.13 -5.97 -4.22
N ILE A 15 1.27 -6.57 -3.04
CA ILE A 15 0.70 -6.03 -1.80
C ILE A 15 1.75 -5.90 -0.72
N ALA A 16 1.62 -4.88 0.13
CA ALA A 16 2.46 -4.66 1.31
C ALA A 16 1.77 -3.70 2.29
N PRO A 17 2.13 -3.71 3.60
CA PRO A 17 1.77 -2.62 4.49
C PRO A 17 2.21 -1.28 3.89
N THR A 18 1.31 -0.29 3.88
CA THR A 18 1.53 0.98 3.18
C THR A 18 2.72 1.76 3.77
N THR A 19 2.71 1.93 5.09
CA THR A 19 3.74 2.61 5.88
C THR A 19 3.60 2.16 7.35
N GLY A 20 4.54 2.55 8.20
CA GLY A 20 4.42 2.40 9.65
C GLY A 20 3.25 3.18 10.25
N ARG A 21 2.97 2.94 11.53
CA ARG A 21 1.99 3.72 12.30
C ARG A 21 2.41 5.20 12.37
N ALA A 22 1.44 6.06 12.66
CA ALA A 22 1.75 7.46 12.95
C ALA A 22 2.73 7.56 14.13
N PHE A 23 3.74 8.43 13.98
CA PHE A 23 4.70 8.75 15.03
C PHE A 23 4.39 10.13 15.64
N PRO A 24 4.78 10.38 16.90
CA PRO A 24 4.60 11.68 17.54
C PRO A 24 5.37 12.77 16.80
N VAL A 25 4.86 14.01 16.83
CA VAL A 25 5.57 15.17 16.31
C VAL A 25 6.76 15.48 17.23
N ASN A 26 7.97 15.51 16.68
CA ASN A 26 9.20 15.83 17.41
C ASN A 26 10.03 16.88 16.64
N LEU A 27 10.15 18.09 17.19
CA LEU A 27 10.87 19.19 16.54
C LEU A 27 12.41 19.03 16.60
N GLU A 28 12.93 18.27 17.57
CA GLU A 28 14.36 18.08 17.73
C GLU A 28 14.86 16.84 16.98
N GLY A 29 14.13 15.72 17.12
CA GLY A 29 14.49 14.42 16.56
C GLY A 29 13.93 14.16 15.15
N GLY A 30 12.96 14.95 14.71
CA GLY A 30 12.30 14.77 13.40
C GLY A 30 11.39 13.54 13.33
N ASP A 31 11.18 13.06 12.11
CA ASP A 31 10.24 11.99 11.79
C ASP A 31 10.84 10.60 12.06
N GLU A 32 10.12 9.79 12.85
CA GLU A 32 10.45 8.37 13.07
C GLU A 32 9.90 7.49 11.94
N PHE A 33 10.31 7.78 10.69
CA PHE A 33 9.81 7.08 9.52
C PHE A 33 10.28 5.61 9.46
N GLN A 34 9.32 4.69 9.46
CA GLN A 34 9.58 3.24 9.49
C GLN A 34 9.66 2.58 8.10
N GLY A 35 9.64 3.38 7.03
CA GLY A 35 9.58 2.90 5.65
C GLY A 35 8.15 2.84 5.09
N ALA A 36 8.06 2.77 3.77
CA ALA A 36 6.81 2.68 3.02
C ALA A 36 7.03 1.96 1.68
N CYS A 37 5.99 1.34 1.14
CA CYS A 37 6.04 0.72 -0.19
C CYS A 37 5.65 1.71 -1.32
N THR A 38 5.49 3.00 -1.02
CA THR A 38 4.92 4.01 -1.93
C THR A 38 5.89 4.49 -3.01
N THR A 39 7.20 4.37 -2.80
CA THR A 39 8.22 4.90 -3.72
C THR A 39 8.19 4.22 -5.08
N LEU A 40 8.09 2.89 -5.13
CA LEU A 40 8.12 2.13 -6.38
C LEU A 40 6.99 2.51 -7.34
N PRO A 41 5.69 2.50 -6.95
CA PRO A 41 4.62 2.91 -7.84
C PRO A 41 4.68 4.41 -8.18
N ALA A 42 5.07 5.26 -7.23
CA ALA A 42 5.18 6.70 -7.46
C ALA A 42 6.24 7.06 -8.52
N VAL A 43 7.43 6.46 -8.44
CA VAL A 43 8.53 6.72 -9.40
C VAL A 43 8.23 6.12 -10.78
N SER A 44 7.55 4.97 -10.83
CA SER A 44 7.21 4.29 -12.09
C SER A 44 5.96 4.84 -12.79
N GLY A 45 5.18 5.71 -12.11
CA GLY A 45 3.91 6.21 -12.64
C GLY A 45 2.81 5.15 -12.66
N TYR A 46 2.92 4.12 -11.82
CA TYR A 46 1.99 3.00 -11.78
C TYR A 46 0.89 3.19 -10.74
N PRO A 47 -0.30 2.60 -10.97
CA PRO A 47 -1.42 2.77 -10.08
C PRO A 47 -1.16 2.09 -8.73
N HIS A 48 -1.58 2.79 -7.67
CA HIS A 48 -1.39 2.39 -6.28
C HIS A 48 -2.62 2.77 -5.46
N LEU A 49 -3.13 1.83 -4.67
CA LEU A 49 -4.33 1.99 -3.84
C LEU A 49 -4.02 1.52 -2.42
N THR A 50 -4.35 2.33 -1.41
CA THR A 50 -4.29 1.92 0.00
C THR A 50 -5.70 1.71 0.55
N VAL A 51 -5.91 0.62 1.28
CA VAL A 51 -7.17 0.31 1.98
C VAL A 51 -6.86 0.07 3.45
N PRO A 52 -7.68 0.56 4.42
CA PRO A 52 -7.49 0.24 5.83
C PRO A 52 -7.47 -1.27 6.08
N MET A 53 -6.49 -1.77 6.83
CA MET A 53 -6.38 -3.20 7.17
C MET A 53 -6.48 -3.48 8.67
N GLY A 54 -6.67 -2.44 9.49
CA GLY A 54 -6.83 -2.56 10.93
C GLY A 54 -6.11 -1.46 11.69
N ARG A 55 -5.73 -1.77 12.93
CA ARG A 55 -5.03 -0.85 13.83
C ARG A 55 -3.84 -1.54 14.48
N ALA A 56 -2.73 -0.83 14.61
CA ALA A 56 -1.55 -1.22 15.40
C ALA A 56 -1.38 -0.19 16.53
N ASP A 57 -1.32 -0.63 17.78
CA ASP A 57 -1.28 0.24 18.97
C ASP A 57 -2.40 1.29 18.99
N GLY A 58 -3.59 0.92 18.51
CA GLY A 58 -4.72 1.84 18.41
C GLY A 58 -4.58 2.92 17.34
N LEU A 59 -3.63 2.82 16.41
CA LEU A 59 -3.47 3.72 15.27
C LEU A 59 -3.78 2.99 13.96
N PRO A 60 -4.44 3.65 12.98
CA PRO A 60 -4.82 3.01 11.73
C PRO A 60 -3.59 2.60 10.91
N VAL A 61 -3.66 1.43 10.29
CA VAL A 61 -2.67 0.93 9.34
C VAL A 61 -3.37 0.49 8.05
N GLY A 62 -2.68 0.66 6.93
CA GLY A 62 -3.21 0.37 5.59
C GLY A 62 -2.46 -0.75 4.88
N LEU A 63 -3.17 -1.44 3.98
CA LEU A 63 -2.61 -2.35 3.00
C LEU A 63 -2.62 -1.68 1.64
N SER A 64 -1.45 -1.65 0.99
CA SER A 64 -1.25 -1.13 -0.35
C SER A 64 -1.39 -2.21 -1.40
N PHE A 65 -2.03 -1.87 -2.52
CA PHE A 65 -2.09 -2.65 -3.74
C PHE A 65 -1.40 -1.87 -4.85
N MET A 66 -0.44 -2.49 -5.53
CA MET A 66 0.34 -1.90 -6.62
C MET A 66 0.17 -2.73 -7.88
N GLY A 67 -0.25 -2.11 -8.97
CA GLY A 67 -0.51 -2.79 -10.25
C GLY A 67 0.38 -2.29 -11.37
N PRO A 68 0.37 -2.97 -12.54
CA PRO A 68 1.03 -2.47 -13.75
C PRO A 68 0.28 -1.24 -14.29
N GLN A 69 0.86 -0.58 -15.30
CA GLN A 69 0.23 0.55 -15.98
C GLN A 69 -1.22 0.26 -16.42
N PHE A 70 -2.12 1.23 -16.25
CA PHE A 70 -3.54 1.16 -16.65
C PHE A 70 -4.36 0.04 -15.99
N SER A 71 -4.00 -0.37 -14.78
CA SER A 71 -4.69 -1.43 -14.02
C SER A 71 -5.63 -0.92 -12.92
N GLU A 72 -6.03 0.35 -12.96
CA GLU A 72 -6.85 1.02 -11.93
C GLU A 72 -8.16 0.27 -11.67
N ALA A 73 -8.87 -0.14 -12.73
CA ALA A 73 -10.13 -0.87 -12.60
C ALA A 73 -9.95 -2.20 -11.83
N ARG A 74 -8.81 -2.88 -12.04
CA ARG A 74 -8.47 -4.11 -11.33
C ARG A 74 -8.13 -3.81 -9.87
N LEU A 75 -7.30 -2.82 -9.60
CA LEU A 75 -6.93 -2.44 -8.24
C LEU A 75 -8.15 -1.99 -7.42
N LEU A 76 -9.04 -1.20 -8.00
CA LEU A 76 -10.31 -0.80 -7.35
C LEU A 76 -11.18 -2.02 -7.04
N SER A 77 -11.30 -2.97 -7.97
CA SER A 77 -12.06 -4.21 -7.73
C SER A 77 -11.45 -5.04 -6.59
N MET A 78 -10.12 -5.17 -6.54
CA MET A 78 -9.42 -5.89 -5.47
C MET A 78 -9.55 -5.18 -4.12
N GLY A 79 -9.35 -3.86 -4.09
CA GLY A 79 -9.47 -3.05 -2.89
C GLY A 79 -10.89 -3.09 -2.33
N TYR A 80 -11.90 -2.95 -3.19
CA TYR A 80 -13.31 -3.09 -2.80
C TYR A 80 -13.61 -4.48 -2.25
N ALA A 81 -13.15 -5.55 -2.92
CA ALA A 81 -13.35 -6.90 -2.41
C ALA A 81 -12.69 -7.13 -1.04
N PHE A 82 -11.51 -6.54 -0.81
CA PHE A 82 -10.82 -6.58 0.48
C PHE A 82 -11.58 -5.79 1.55
N GLU A 83 -12.00 -4.57 1.24
CA GLU A 83 -12.79 -3.71 2.14
C GLU A 83 -14.10 -4.38 2.56
N GLN A 84 -14.86 -4.94 1.63
CA GLN A 84 -16.14 -5.59 1.91
C GLN A 84 -16.03 -6.82 2.82
N LYS A 85 -14.86 -7.46 2.88
CA LYS A 85 -14.57 -8.59 3.78
C LYS A 85 -14.03 -8.13 5.14
N HIS A 86 -13.54 -6.91 5.23
CA HIS A 86 -13.11 -6.25 6.47
C HIS A 86 -14.17 -5.25 6.93
N ILE A 87 -15.29 -5.78 7.41
CA ILE A 87 -16.24 -5.00 8.20
C ILE A 87 -15.57 -4.72 9.56
N GLN A 88 -15.43 -3.44 9.89
CA GLN A 88 -15.00 -2.97 11.22
C GLN A 88 -16.00 -3.38 12.31
#